data_AF-A0A084DB95-F1
#
_entry.id   AF-A0A084DB95-F1
#
_cell.length_a   1.000
_cell.length_b   1.000
_cell.length_c   1.000
_cell.angle_alpha   90.00
_cell.angle_beta   90.00
_cell.angle_gamma   90.00
#
_symmetry.space_group_name_H-M   'P 1'
#
loop_
_entity.id
_entity.type
_entity.pdbx_description
1 polymer ?
#
loop_
_entity_poly.entity_id
_entity_poly.type
_entity_poly.pdbx_seq_one_letter_code
_entity_poly.pdbx_strand_id
1 'polypeptide(L)'
;MPGNSHTLSGDTPPVTDPAANPLGMAGLEFVEFAAPVPDALARRFGQLGFKAIARHVSKNVTLYRQGQMHFLINAEPESFAARYAEEYGMGVCAIGLRVASARRAFERAIALGAWAFEGERVGVGELKIPAIQGIGDSHLYFVDRWRGRDGQRGGVGDISIFDIDFRPIDIATAHTDLDCAGVGLQQVDHFTQTVGAGRMREWLDFYHDLLHFREIHEIDAHWHVSEESRVMVSPCGAVRIPVYEEGTRRTELMHAYLPDHPGEGVQHVALATDDILASVDALRANGVEFVEPPARYYDDVDARLPGHGVDLDALRRRAVLVDGEIGSDGVPRLFFQTFVKRRPGEIFFEIVQRKGHHGFGEGNLAALARARDAG
;
A
#
# COMPACT_ATOMS: atom_id res chain seq x y z
N MET A 1 16.84 -31.72 8.49
CA MET A 1 16.65 -31.27 7.10
C MET A 1 16.07 -29.86 7.18
N PRO A 2 16.83 -28.80 6.87
CA PRO A 2 16.35 -27.44 7.05
C PRO A 2 15.29 -27.13 5.99
N GLY A 3 14.28 -26.36 6.41
CA GLY A 3 13.00 -26.18 5.73
C GLY A 3 13.08 -25.22 4.55
N ASN A 4 12.24 -25.52 3.56
CA ASN A 4 11.92 -24.61 2.46
C ASN A 4 11.20 -23.38 3.04
N SER A 5 11.91 -22.26 3.05
CA SER A 5 11.33 -20.92 3.08
C SER A 5 10.54 -20.75 1.77
N HIS A 6 9.22 -20.84 1.86
CA HIS A 6 8.34 -20.35 0.81
C HIS A 6 8.31 -18.83 0.92
N THR A 7 9.18 -18.16 0.17
CA THR A 7 9.02 -16.75 -0.16
C THR A 7 7.72 -16.59 -0.91
N LEU A 8 6.80 -15.74 -0.42
CA LEU A 8 5.69 -15.22 -1.21
C LEU A 8 6.26 -14.32 -2.32
N SER A 9 6.74 -14.94 -3.40
CA SER A 9 6.91 -14.25 -4.67
C SER A 9 5.53 -13.89 -5.19
N GLY A 10 5.37 -12.69 -5.74
CA GLY A 10 4.18 -12.33 -6.50
C GLY A 10 3.92 -13.39 -7.57
N ASP A 11 2.90 -14.22 -7.37
CA ASP A 11 2.55 -15.35 -8.25
C ASP A 11 1.93 -14.90 -9.59
N THR A 12 2.25 -13.69 -10.05
CA THR A 12 2.02 -13.30 -11.43
C THR A 12 3.40 -13.17 -12.09
N PRO A 13 3.77 -14.08 -13.02
CA PRO A 13 5.00 -13.89 -13.79
C PRO A 13 4.96 -12.51 -14.45
N PRO A 14 6.10 -11.81 -14.55
CA PRO A 14 6.12 -10.47 -15.15
C PRO A 14 5.50 -10.57 -16.55
N VAL A 15 4.45 -9.79 -16.78
CA VAL A 15 3.82 -9.69 -18.10
C VAL A 15 4.86 -9.06 -19.04
N THR A 16 5.52 -9.92 -19.83
CA THR A 16 6.56 -9.53 -20.80
C THR A 16 5.98 -9.09 -22.14
N ASP A 17 4.68 -9.31 -22.37
CA ASP A 17 3.99 -8.86 -23.57
C ASP A 17 3.81 -7.33 -23.52
N PRO A 18 4.45 -6.57 -24.43
CA PRO A 18 4.29 -5.11 -24.49
C PRO A 18 2.83 -4.65 -24.69
N ALA A 19 1.95 -5.50 -25.24
CA ALA A 19 0.54 -5.18 -25.38
C ALA A 19 -0.19 -5.21 -24.01
N ALA A 20 0.15 -6.17 -23.16
CA ALA A 20 -0.47 -6.34 -21.84
C ALA A 20 0.22 -5.52 -20.73
N ASN A 21 1.47 -5.06 -20.94
CA ASN A 21 2.17 -4.14 -20.05
C ASN A 21 2.90 -3.03 -20.83
N PRO A 22 2.17 -2.07 -21.42
CA PRO A 22 2.74 -1.06 -22.34
C PRO A 22 3.71 -0.08 -21.66
N LEU A 23 3.61 0.09 -20.34
CA LEU A 23 4.53 0.92 -19.55
C LEU A 23 5.75 0.14 -19.06
N GLY A 24 5.74 -1.20 -19.19
CA GLY A 24 6.73 -2.07 -18.58
C GLY A 24 6.77 -1.89 -17.05
N MET A 25 5.60 -1.79 -16.43
CA MET A 25 5.48 -1.62 -14.99
C MET A 25 6.13 -2.80 -14.26
N ALA A 26 6.86 -2.53 -13.18
CA ALA A 26 7.62 -3.52 -12.42
C ALA A 26 7.44 -3.37 -10.90
N GLY A 27 6.32 -2.77 -10.49
CA GLY A 27 5.89 -2.62 -9.11
C GLY A 27 6.10 -1.23 -8.51
N LEU A 28 6.08 -1.18 -7.19
CA LEU A 28 6.17 0.05 -6.39
C LEU A 28 7.63 0.39 -6.09
N GLU A 29 8.02 1.64 -6.27
CA GLU A 29 9.34 2.14 -5.85
C GLU A 29 9.27 2.86 -4.50
N PHE A 30 8.32 3.77 -4.30
CA PHE A 30 8.18 4.52 -3.05
C PHE A 30 6.75 4.98 -2.79
N VAL A 31 6.48 5.32 -1.53
CA VAL A 31 5.27 6.03 -1.10
C VAL A 31 5.71 7.28 -0.34
N GLU A 32 5.24 8.44 -0.77
CA GLU A 32 5.56 9.72 -0.18
C GLU A 32 4.37 10.27 0.60
N PHE A 33 4.66 10.68 1.82
CA PHE A 33 3.68 11.17 2.77
C PHE A 33 3.93 12.64 3.09
N ALA A 34 2.83 13.38 3.12
CA ALA A 34 2.74 14.73 3.63
C ALA A 34 2.05 14.72 5.00
N ALA A 35 2.44 15.62 5.90
CA ALA A 35 1.79 15.78 7.19
C ALA A 35 1.95 17.20 7.73
N PRO A 36 0.91 17.79 8.36
CA PRO A 36 1.03 19.07 9.06
C PRO A 36 2.04 19.03 10.21
N VAL A 37 2.23 17.86 10.82
CA VAL A 37 3.19 17.61 11.90
C VAL A 37 4.07 16.40 11.52
N PRO A 38 5.13 16.59 10.71
CA PRO A 38 5.97 15.50 10.20
C PRO A 38 6.56 14.60 11.30
N ASP A 39 6.91 15.18 12.46
CA ASP A 39 7.44 14.42 13.60
C ASP A 39 6.43 13.42 14.18
N ALA A 40 5.13 13.71 14.10
CA ALA A 40 4.10 12.77 14.53
C ALA A 40 4.03 11.55 13.60
N LEU A 41 4.11 11.79 12.30
CA LEU A 41 4.19 10.72 11.29
C LEU A 41 5.50 9.92 11.43
N ALA A 42 6.63 10.59 11.68
CA ALA A 42 7.91 9.93 11.93
C ALA A 42 7.86 9.00 13.14
N ARG A 43 7.24 9.42 14.25
CA ARG A 43 6.99 8.56 15.40
C ARG A 43 6.11 7.37 15.03
N ARG A 44 5.03 7.59 14.28
CA ARG A 44 4.14 6.51 13.80
C ARG A 44 4.92 5.49 12.96
N PHE A 45 5.78 5.93 12.05
CA PHE A 45 6.65 5.04 11.27
C PHE A 45 7.60 4.23 12.14
N GLY A 46 8.23 4.86 13.12
CA GLY A 46 9.05 4.16 14.11
C GLY A 46 8.27 3.08 14.87
N GLN A 47 7.04 3.37 15.30
CA GLN A 47 6.17 2.39 15.95
C GLN A 47 5.81 1.22 15.02
N LEU A 48 5.59 1.51 13.74
CA LEU A 48 5.35 0.51 12.70
C LEU A 48 6.60 -0.29 12.32
N GLY A 49 7.76 -0.04 12.94
CA GLY A 49 9.00 -0.77 12.69
C GLY A 49 9.86 -0.23 11.55
N PHE A 50 9.50 0.91 10.96
CA PHE A 50 10.33 1.55 9.94
C PHE A 50 11.52 2.26 10.58
N LYS A 51 12.69 2.10 9.96
CA LYS A 51 13.91 2.84 10.32
C LYS A 51 14.09 4.03 9.39
N ALA A 52 14.37 5.22 9.92
CA ALA A 52 14.89 6.33 9.12
C ALA A 52 16.34 6.02 8.72
N ILE A 53 16.62 5.93 7.43
CA ILE A 53 17.93 5.45 6.94
C ILE A 53 18.72 6.52 6.18
N ALA A 54 18.05 7.49 5.56
CA ALA A 54 18.71 8.49 4.72
C ALA A 54 17.93 9.81 4.67
N ARG A 55 18.63 10.90 4.34
CA ARG A 55 18.05 12.23 4.08
C ARG A 55 18.35 12.67 2.66
N HIS A 56 17.42 13.39 2.06
CA HIS A 56 17.62 13.98 0.74
C HIS A 56 18.76 15.00 0.77
N VAL A 57 19.49 15.13 -0.34
CA VAL A 57 20.72 15.95 -0.42
C VAL A 57 20.46 17.46 -0.24
N SER A 58 19.24 17.91 -0.54
CA SER A 58 18.88 19.34 -0.61
C SER A 58 17.52 19.70 -0.01
N LYS A 59 16.63 18.72 0.16
CA LYS A 59 15.24 18.91 0.59
C LYS A 59 15.08 18.28 1.98
N ASN A 60 14.14 18.77 2.77
CA ASN A 60 13.77 18.18 4.05
C ASN A 60 12.90 16.93 3.84
N VAL A 61 13.47 15.91 3.20
CA VAL A 61 12.82 14.62 2.95
C VAL A 61 13.64 13.53 3.61
N THR A 62 12.97 12.69 4.42
CA THR A 62 13.59 11.55 5.10
C THR A 62 13.07 10.25 4.51
N LEU A 63 14.00 9.35 4.14
CA LEU A 63 13.72 8.01 3.67
C LEU A 63 13.67 7.03 4.84
N TYR A 64 12.54 6.33 4.94
CA TYR A 64 12.25 5.28 5.89
C TYR A 64 12.19 3.93 5.17
N ARG A 65 12.70 2.88 5.83
CA ARG A 65 12.78 1.54 5.25
C ARG A 65 12.32 0.46 6.22
N GLN A 66 11.59 -0.49 5.66
CA GLN A 66 11.25 -1.78 6.26
C GLN A 66 10.88 -2.75 5.13
N GLY A 67 11.46 -3.95 5.13
CA GLY A 67 11.28 -4.90 4.02
C GLY A 67 11.69 -4.28 2.68
N GLN A 68 10.82 -4.38 1.68
CA GLN A 68 10.99 -3.78 0.35
C GLN A 68 10.39 -2.36 0.25
N MET A 69 9.88 -1.80 1.34
CA MET A 69 9.16 -0.52 1.33
C MET A 69 10.11 0.66 1.49
N HIS A 70 9.93 1.67 0.63
CA HIS A 70 10.58 2.97 0.73
C HIS A 70 9.51 4.02 1.02
N PHE A 71 9.41 4.43 2.28
CA PHE A 71 8.48 5.48 2.69
C PHE A 71 9.23 6.79 2.84
N LEU A 72 8.69 7.85 2.24
CA LEU A 72 9.26 9.19 2.32
C LEU A 72 8.36 10.05 3.19
N ILE A 73 8.94 10.76 4.16
CA ILE A 73 8.27 11.90 4.79
C ILE A 73 8.85 13.15 4.15
N ASN A 74 8.02 13.90 3.44
CA ASN A 74 8.40 15.18 2.87
C ASN A 74 7.93 16.32 3.78
N ALA A 75 8.90 16.95 4.43
CA ALA A 75 8.74 18.07 5.34
C ALA A 75 9.37 19.35 4.76
N GLU A 76 9.57 19.41 3.44
CA GLU A 76 10.11 20.59 2.76
C GLU A 76 9.08 21.73 2.80
N PRO A 77 9.42 22.90 3.37
CA PRO A 77 8.52 24.05 3.38
C PRO A 77 8.27 24.58 1.97
N GLU A 78 7.12 25.21 1.75
CA GLU A 78 6.73 25.79 0.44
C GLU A 78 6.74 24.78 -0.73
N SER A 79 6.76 23.48 -0.43
CA SER A 79 6.72 22.40 -1.40
C SER A 79 5.30 22.03 -1.82
N PHE A 80 5.17 21.08 -2.74
CA PHE A 80 3.88 20.44 -2.99
C PHE A 80 3.37 19.70 -1.75
N ALA A 81 4.23 18.92 -1.07
CA ALA A 81 3.83 18.16 0.12
C ALA A 81 3.35 19.06 1.26
N ALA A 82 3.97 20.22 1.47
CA ALA A 82 3.52 21.20 2.45
C ALA A 82 2.10 21.70 2.14
N ARG A 83 1.83 22.09 0.88
CA ARG A 83 0.49 22.54 0.43
C ARG A 83 -0.54 21.42 0.50
N TYR A 84 -0.16 20.19 0.13
CA TYR A 84 -1.01 19.02 0.26
C TYR A 84 -1.41 18.80 1.72
N ALA A 85 -0.44 18.92 2.65
CA ALA A 85 -0.71 18.77 4.08
C ALA A 85 -1.63 19.87 4.64
N GLU A 86 -1.51 21.10 4.16
CA GLU A 86 -2.37 22.21 4.55
C GLU A 86 -3.83 21.99 4.12
N GLU A 87 -4.04 21.48 2.90
CA GLU A 87 -5.37 21.25 2.34
C GLU A 87 -6.02 19.96 2.85
N TYR A 88 -5.30 18.84 2.82
CA TYR A 88 -5.85 17.50 3.06
C TYR A 88 -5.42 16.87 4.39
N GLY A 89 -4.49 17.49 5.11
CA GLY A 89 -3.92 16.91 6.33
C GLY A 89 -2.87 15.83 6.06
N MET A 90 -2.75 14.86 6.98
CA MET A 90 -1.78 13.77 6.81
C MET A 90 -2.26 12.76 5.76
N GLY A 91 -1.44 12.48 4.74
CA GLY A 91 -1.81 11.55 3.68
C GLY A 91 -0.68 11.15 2.76
N VAL A 92 -0.97 10.21 1.85
CA VAL A 92 -0.08 9.85 0.75
C VAL A 92 -0.23 10.91 -0.35
N CYS A 93 0.78 11.74 -0.52
CA CYS A 93 0.79 12.80 -1.52
C CYS A 93 1.45 12.36 -2.84
N ALA A 94 2.25 11.28 -2.82
CA ALA A 94 2.76 10.69 -4.06
C ALA A 94 3.10 9.20 -3.97
N ILE A 95 3.08 8.54 -5.13
CA ILE A 95 3.42 7.13 -5.32
C ILE A 95 4.41 7.02 -6.48
N GLY A 96 5.55 6.34 -6.25
CA GLY A 96 6.52 6.03 -7.29
C GLY A 96 6.28 4.66 -7.91
N LEU A 97 6.04 4.60 -9.21
CA LEU A 97 5.83 3.37 -9.97
C LEU A 97 7.08 3.03 -10.79
N ARG A 98 7.58 1.81 -10.64
CA ARG A 98 8.68 1.28 -11.47
C ARG A 98 8.17 1.03 -12.88
N VAL A 99 8.86 1.55 -13.89
CA VAL A 99 8.52 1.39 -15.31
C VAL A 99 9.75 1.12 -16.17
N ALA A 100 9.56 0.51 -17.34
CA ALA A 100 10.67 0.22 -18.23
C ALA A 100 11.36 1.49 -18.75
N SER A 101 10.63 2.59 -18.94
CA SER A 101 11.19 3.90 -19.30
C SER A 101 10.29 5.01 -18.78
N ALA A 102 10.83 5.86 -17.90
CA ALA A 102 10.09 6.95 -17.27
C ALA A 102 9.60 7.95 -18.31
N ARG A 103 10.48 8.30 -19.27
CA ARG A 103 10.14 9.18 -20.39
C ARG A 103 8.99 8.63 -21.24
N ARG A 104 9.07 7.37 -21.67
CA ARG A 104 8.01 6.77 -22.52
C ARG A 104 6.69 6.63 -21.77
N ALA A 105 6.74 6.25 -20.49
CA ALA A 105 5.55 6.13 -19.67
C ALA A 105 4.86 7.50 -19.51
N PHE A 106 5.63 8.54 -19.22
CA PHE A 106 5.14 9.91 -19.13
C PHE A 106 4.57 10.43 -20.46
N GLU A 107 5.33 10.35 -21.56
CA GLU A 107 4.88 10.78 -22.89
C GLU A 107 3.58 10.09 -23.30
N ARG A 108 3.46 8.77 -23.03
CA ARG A 108 2.22 8.02 -23.28
C ARG A 108 1.07 8.52 -22.41
N ALA A 109 1.29 8.73 -21.12
CA ALA A 109 0.25 9.19 -20.22
C ALA A 109 -0.29 10.57 -20.66
N ILE A 110 0.61 11.50 -21.00
CA ILE A 110 0.22 12.83 -21.51
C ILE A 110 -0.55 12.72 -22.82
N ALA A 111 -0.11 11.86 -23.76
CA ALA A 111 -0.82 11.65 -25.03
C ALA A 111 -2.25 11.09 -24.85
N LEU A 112 -2.53 10.44 -23.73
CA LEU A 112 -3.85 9.92 -23.35
C LEU A 112 -4.67 10.89 -22.47
N GLY A 113 -4.16 12.10 -22.22
CA GLY A 113 -4.88 13.14 -21.49
C GLY A 113 -4.54 13.28 -20.01
N ALA A 114 -3.46 12.64 -19.52
CA ALA A 114 -3.02 12.89 -18.15
C ALA A 114 -2.57 14.33 -17.94
N TRP A 115 -2.73 14.81 -16.71
CA TRP A 115 -2.20 16.11 -16.28
C TRP A 115 -0.75 15.96 -15.84
N ALA A 116 0.15 16.69 -16.51
CA ALA A 116 1.56 16.74 -16.13
C ALA A 116 1.72 17.48 -14.79
N PHE A 117 2.54 16.93 -13.90
CA PHE A 117 3.03 17.70 -12.76
C PHE A 117 4.37 18.36 -13.11
N GLU A 118 4.39 19.70 -13.14
CA GLU A 118 5.57 20.50 -13.53
C GLU A 118 6.22 21.24 -12.36
N GLY A 119 5.78 20.97 -11.12
CA GLY A 119 5.79 21.98 -10.06
C GLY A 119 6.89 21.93 -8.99
N GLU A 120 7.86 21.02 -9.04
CA GLU A 120 8.89 20.95 -7.98
C GLU A 120 10.26 21.49 -8.42
N ARG A 121 10.89 22.30 -7.56
CA ARG A 121 12.26 22.77 -7.76
C ARG A 121 13.19 21.57 -7.69
N VAL A 122 13.90 21.31 -8.78
CA VAL A 122 14.96 20.30 -8.86
C VAL A 122 16.29 21.00 -8.59
N GLY A 123 16.97 20.63 -7.52
CA GLY A 123 18.28 21.18 -7.20
C GLY A 123 19.40 20.59 -8.07
N VAL A 124 20.60 21.13 -7.91
CA VAL A 124 21.75 20.75 -8.75
C VAL A 124 22.16 19.30 -8.48
N GLY A 125 22.14 18.48 -9.51
CA GLY A 125 22.53 17.06 -9.43
C GLY A 125 21.43 16.11 -8.96
N GLU A 126 20.22 16.62 -8.72
CA GLU A 126 19.04 15.81 -8.41
C GLU A 126 18.42 15.21 -9.69
N LEU A 127 17.72 14.09 -9.52
CA LEU A 127 16.96 13.51 -10.61
C LEU A 127 15.68 14.31 -10.89
N LYS A 128 15.44 14.59 -12.18
CA LYS A 128 14.12 14.99 -12.65
C LYS A 128 13.30 13.75 -12.97
N ILE A 129 12.45 13.34 -12.03
CA ILE A 129 11.55 12.19 -12.20
C ILE A 129 10.19 12.71 -12.73
N PRO A 130 9.73 12.25 -13.90
CA PRO A 130 8.46 12.71 -14.46
C PRO A 130 7.27 12.15 -13.67
N ALA A 131 6.23 12.95 -13.51
CA ALA A 131 5.02 12.57 -12.78
C ALA A 131 3.75 13.15 -13.41
N ILE A 132 2.64 12.47 -13.14
CA ILE A 132 1.28 12.93 -13.48
C ILE A 132 0.45 13.07 -12.21
N GLN A 133 -0.65 13.82 -12.29
CA GLN A 133 -1.65 13.88 -11.23
C GLN A 133 -2.48 12.59 -11.18
N GLY A 134 -2.79 12.12 -9.98
CA GLY A 134 -3.63 10.97 -9.68
C GLY A 134 -4.79 11.35 -8.75
N ILE A 135 -5.42 10.35 -8.13
CA ILE A 135 -6.59 10.54 -7.25
C ILE A 135 -6.25 11.44 -6.07
N GLY A 136 -7.16 12.35 -5.71
CA GLY A 136 -7.01 13.21 -4.54
C GLY A 136 -5.86 14.19 -4.65
N ASP A 137 -5.57 14.66 -5.87
CA ASP A 137 -4.47 15.57 -6.18
C ASP A 137 -3.07 15.03 -5.82
N SER A 138 -2.96 13.72 -5.54
CA SER A 138 -1.68 13.03 -5.37
C SER A 138 -0.92 12.92 -6.69
N HIS A 139 0.37 12.60 -6.62
CA HIS A 139 1.20 12.40 -7.81
C HIS A 139 1.60 10.94 -8.03
N LEU A 140 1.66 10.54 -9.30
CA LEU A 140 2.22 9.27 -9.73
C LEU A 140 3.53 9.52 -10.48
N TYR A 141 4.65 9.18 -9.85
CA TYR A 141 5.98 9.29 -10.43
C TYR A 141 6.34 8.04 -11.23
N PHE A 142 6.96 8.23 -12.40
CA PHE A 142 7.49 7.13 -13.19
C PHE A 142 8.99 6.98 -12.95
N VAL A 143 9.40 5.85 -12.38
CA VAL A 143 10.79 5.57 -12.01
C VAL A 143 11.35 4.47 -12.91
N ASP A 144 12.45 4.73 -13.61
CA ASP A 144 13.16 3.75 -14.46
C ASP A 144 14.55 3.37 -13.94
N ARG A 145 14.88 3.76 -12.69
CA ARG A 145 16.12 3.39 -12.00
C ARG A 145 15.80 2.88 -10.60
N TRP A 146 15.95 1.58 -10.38
CA TRP A 146 15.74 0.95 -9.08
C TRP A 146 16.70 -0.23 -8.91
N ARG A 147 16.98 -0.59 -7.65
CA ARG A 147 17.88 -1.70 -7.34
C ARG A 147 17.33 -3.03 -7.85
N GLY A 148 18.20 -3.82 -8.50
CA GLY A 148 17.86 -5.08 -9.15
C GLY A 148 17.36 -4.94 -10.59
N ARG A 149 17.26 -3.73 -11.14
CA ARG A 149 16.99 -3.51 -12.57
C ARG A 149 18.26 -3.81 -13.37
N ASP A 150 18.19 -4.74 -14.33
CA ASP A 150 19.27 -5.10 -15.26
C ASP A 150 20.53 -5.76 -14.67
N GLY A 151 20.53 -6.26 -13.42
CA GLY A 151 21.73 -6.89 -12.83
C GLY A 151 21.56 -7.61 -11.48
N GLN A 152 22.66 -8.19 -10.99
CA GLN A 152 22.76 -8.76 -9.63
C GLN A 152 22.80 -7.64 -8.59
N ARG A 153 22.06 -7.80 -7.47
CA ARG A 153 22.12 -6.88 -6.32
C ARG A 153 23.58 -6.65 -5.91
N GLY A 154 23.98 -5.39 -5.75
CA GLY A 154 25.34 -4.97 -5.42
C GLY A 154 26.34 -4.92 -6.59
N GLY A 155 25.91 -5.22 -7.81
CA GLY A 155 26.75 -5.15 -9.03
C GLY A 155 26.82 -3.75 -9.66
N VAL A 156 27.72 -3.59 -10.64
CA VAL A 156 27.77 -2.37 -11.47
C VAL A 156 26.45 -2.22 -12.22
N GLY A 157 25.75 -1.10 -12.00
CA GLY A 157 24.41 -0.85 -12.55
C GLY A 157 23.27 -1.03 -11.55
N ASP A 158 23.52 -1.56 -10.34
CA ASP A 158 22.54 -1.65 -9.25
C ASP A 158 22.39 -0.31 -8.50
N ILE A 159 21.94 0.70 -9.24
CA ILE A 159 21.77 2.09 -8.77
C ILE A 159 20.27 2.41 -8.77
N SER A 160 19.74 2.87 -7.63
CA SER A 160 18.39 3.43 -7.53
C SER A 160 18.39 4.95 -7.54
N ILE A 161 17.20 5.53 -7.63
CA ILE A 161 17.02 6.98 -7.43
C ILE A 161 17.58 7.47 -6.08
N PHE A 162 17.54 6.63 -5.04
CA PHE A 162 18.00 7.00 -3.70
C PHE A 162 19.53 7.16 -3.61
N ASP A 163 20.29 6.44 -4.43
CA ASP A 163 21.76 6.54 -4.43
C ASP A 163 22.24 7.91 -4.95
N ILE A 164 21.39 8.59 -5.71
CA ILE A 164 21.66 9.91 -6.28
C ILE A 164 21.16 10.99 -5.31
N ASP A 165 19.88 10.93 -4.95
CA ASP A 165 19.18 12.01 -4.26
C ASP A 165 19.29 11.95 -2.73
N PHE A 166 19.78 10.85 -2.13
CA PHE A 166 19.84 10.68 -0.67
C PHE A 166 21.25 10.38 -0.15
N ARG A 167 21.48 10.71 1.12
CA ARG A 167 22.68 10.35 1.89
C ARG A 167 22.29 9.65 3.18
N PRO A 168 23.02 8.60 3.59
CA PRO A 168 22.69 7.84 4.80
C PRO A 168 22.75 8.73 6.04
N ILE A 169 21.83 8.50 6.98
CA ILE A 169 21.84 9.15 8.30
C ILE A 169 23.02 8.64 9.14
N ASP A 170 23.24 7.32 9.11
CA ASP A 170 24.38 6.67 9.74
C ASP A 170 25.16 5.87 8.69
N ILE A 171 26.38 6.33 8.40
CA ILE A 171 27.27 5.68 7.43
C ILE A 171 27.67 4.27 7.90
N ALA A 172 27.76 4.04 9.21
CA ALA A 172 28.19 2.76 9.77
C ALA A 172 27.14 1.66 9.55
N THR A 173 25.86 2.01 9.48
CA THR A 173 24.76 1.06 9.25
C THR A 173 24.18 1.12 7.84
N ALA A 174 24.69 2.00 6.97
CA ALA A 174 24.12 2.27 5.65
C ALA A 174 23.88 1.00 4.80
N HIS A 175 24.78 0.03 4.85
CA HIS A 175 24.63 -1.23 4.12
C HIS A 175 23.55 -2.14 4.71
N THR A 176 23.54 -2.33 6.04
CA THR A 176 22.56 -3.20 6.72
C THR A 176 21.15 -2.61 6.70
N ASP A 177 21.06 -1.29 6.61
CA ASP A 177 19.80 -0.55 6.58
C ASP A 177 18.98 -0.78 5.31
N LEU A 178 19.63 -1.25 4.24
CA LEU A 178 18.96 -1.65 3.00
C LEU A 178 18.07 -2.90 3.18
N ASP A 179 18.39 -3.75 4.16
CA ASP A 179 17.65 -4.98 4.44
C ASP A 179 16.99 -4.93 5.84
N CYS A 180 16.58 -3.73 6.27
CA CYS A 180 15.91 -3.54 7.56
C CYS A 180 14.61 -4.34 7.63
N ALA A 181 14.59 -5.43 8.41
CA ALA A 181 13.42 -6.28 8.56
C ALA A 181 12.31 -5.69 9.45
N GLY A 182 12.64 -4.70 10.30
CA GLY A 182 11.68 -4.05 11.20
C GLY A 182 10.93 -5.05 12.08
N VAL A 183 9.60 -5.03 12.00
CA VAL A 183 8.67 -5.93 12.72
C VAL A 183 8.06 -7.00 11.79
N GLY A 184 8.76 -7.32 10.70
CA GLY A 184 8.38 -8.39 9.77
C GLY A 184 7.42 -7.96 8.66
N LEU A 185 7.12 -6.67 8.52
CA LEU A 185 6.37 -6.15 7.38
C LEU A 185 7.25 -6.15 6.13
N GLN A 186 6.74 -6.68 5.02
CA GLN A 186 7.53 -7.00 3.83
C GLN A 186 7.34 -5.99 2.69
N GLN A 187 6.11 -5.60 2.42
CA GLN A 187 5.75 -4.76 1.27
C GLN A 187 4.39 -4.10 1.48
N VAL A 188 4.07 -3.09 0.66
CA VAL A 188 2.69 -2.60 0.54
C VAL A 188 1.88 -3.66 -0.20
N ASP A 189 0.78 -4.13 0.38
CA ASP A 189 -0.14 -5.07 -0.25
C ASP A 189 -1.06 -4.36 -1.24
N HIS A 190 -1.67 -3.26 -0.79
CA HIS A 190 -2.59 -2.44 -1.56
C HIS A 190 -2.75 -1.02 -0.98
N PHE A 191 -3.28 -0.12 -1.81
CA PHE A 191 -3.74 1.21 -1.42
C PHE A 191 -5.24 1.28 -1.60
N THR A 192 -5.99 1.41 -0.51
CA THR A 192 -7.42 1.65 -0.65
C THR A 192 -7.67 3.13 -0.85
N GLN A 193 -8.40 3.45 -1.91
CA GLN A 193 -8.72 4.81 -2.28
C GLN A 193 -10.22 5.09 -2.19
N THR A 194 -10.55 6.28 -1.72
CA THR A 194 -11.91 6.81 -1.76
C THR A 194 -12.01 7.82 -2.90
N VAL A 195 -13.15 7.83 -3.59
CA VAL A 195 -13.49 8.80 -4.63
C VAL A 195 -14.85 9.43 -4.36
N GLY A 196 -15.06 10.65 -4.84
CA GLY A 196 -16.31 11.38 -4.63
C GLY A 196 -17.49 10.70 -5.31
N ALA A 197 -18.70 10.99 -4.82
CA ALA A 197 -19.93 10.42 -5.34
C ALA A 197 -20.08 10.66 -6.86
N GLY A 198 -20.30 9.59 -7.62
CA GLY A 198 -20.45 9.60 -9.08
C GLY A 198 -19.14 9.65 -9.86
N ARG A 199 -17.98 9.62 -9.20
CA ARG A 199 -16.65 9.71 -9.84
C ARG A 199 -15.93 8.38 -9.98
N MET A 200 -16.52 7.27 -9.53
CA MET A 200 -15.89 5.95 -9.65
C MET A 200 -15.50 5.62 -11.09
N ARG A 201 -16.39 5.82 -12.07
CA ARG A 201 -16.08 5.47 -13.47
C ARG A 201 -14.90 6.26 -14.02
N GLU A 202 -14.84 7.56 -13.73
CA GLU A 202 -13.73 8.44 -14.16
C GLU A 202 -12.37 7.89 -13.72
N TRP A 203 -12.28 7.46 -12.45
CA TRP A 203 -11.05 6.96 -11.88
C TRP A 203 -10.70 5.52 -12.28
N LEU A 204 -11.71 4.68 -12.54
CA LEU A 204 -11.50 3.36 -13.14
C LEU A 204 -10.98 3.50 -14.58
N ASP A 205 -11.57 4.39 -15.38
CA ASP A 205 -11.12 4.69 -16.75
C ASP A 205 -9.68 5.26 -16.72
N PHE A 206 -9.35 6.13 -15.75
CA PHE A 206 -7.98 6.59 -15.52
C PHE A 206 -7.01 5.40 -15.31
N TYR A 207 -7.29 4.50 -14.37
CA TYR A 207 -6.40 3.36 -14.12
C TYR A 207 -6.31 2.41 -15.31
N HIS A 208 -7.43 2.13 -15.96
CA HIS A 208 -7.53 1.21 -17.07
C HIS A 208 -6.88 1.74 -18.35
N ASP A 209 -7.29 2.92 -18.82
CA ASP A 209 -6.84 3.44 -20.12
C ASP A 209 -5.44 4.03 -20.06
N LEU A 210 -5.14 4.74 -18.96
CA LEU A 210 -3.88 5.48 -18.83
C LEU A 210 -2.73 4.57 -18.39
N LEU A 211 -2.96 3.76 -17.35
CA LEU A 211 -1.93 2.95 -16.70
C LEU A 211 -2.02 1.46 -17.04
N HIS A 212 -3.04 1.07 -17.81
CA HIS A 212 -3.28 -0.30 -18.24
C HIS A 212 -3.59 -1.28 -17.09
N PHE A 213 -4.12 -0.77 -15.98
CA PHE A 213 -4.60 -1.62 -14.91
C PHE A 213 -5.83 -2.40 -15.38
N ARG A 214 -6.08 -3.53 -14.74
CA ARG A 214 -7.23 -4.37 -14.99
C ARG A 214 -8.01 -4.56 -13.71
N GLU A 215 -9.32 -4.70 -13.84
CA GLU A 215 -10.09 -5.12 -12.69
C GLU A 215 -9.73 -6.54 -12.30
N ILE A 216 -9.75 -6.82 -11.00
CA ILE A 216 -9.30 -8.11 -10.47
C ILE A 216 -10.04 -9.31 -11.11
N HIS A 217 -11.32 -9.17 -11.43
CA HIS A 217 -12.13 -10.21 -12.07
C HIS A 217 -11.78 -10.43 -13.56
N GLU A 218 -11.13 -9.46 -14.21
CA GLU A 218 -10.63 -9.60 -15.59
C GLU A 218 -9.35 -10.44 -15.64
N ILE A 219 -8.60 -10.46 -14.52
CA ILE A 219 -7.37 -11.24 -14.37
C ILE A 219 -7.70 -12.69 -14.01
N ASP A 220 -8.56 -12.88 -13.02
CA ASP A 220 -9.08 -14.20 -12.65
C ASP A 220 -10.56 -14.11 -12.31
N ALA A 221 -11.38 -14.83 -13.08
CA ALA A 221 -12.82 -14.84 -12.91
C ALA A 221 -13.28 -15.39 -11.56
N HIS A 222 -12.43 -16.09 -10.80
CA HIS A 222 -12.75 -16.62 -9.47
C HIS A 222 -12.37 -15.64 -8.34
N TRP A 223 -11.60 -14.60 -8.63
CA TRP A 223 -11.20 -13.60 -7.64
C TRP A 223 -12.28 -12.53 -7.53
N HIS A 224 -13.36 -12.87 -6.82
CA HIS A 224 -14.49 -11.97 -6.64
C HIS A 224 -14.28 -11.00 -5.47
N VAL A 225 -14.70 -9.76 -5.69
CA VAL A 225 -14.95 -8.74 -4.67
C VAL A 225 -16.45 -8.39 -4.71
N SER A 226 -16.98 -7.74 -3.66
CA SER A 226 -18.36 -7.25 -3.66
C SER A 226 -18.64 -6.39 -4.90
N GLU A 227 -19.87 -6.41 -5.43
CA GLU A 227 -20.29 -5.53 -6.54
C GLU A 227 -20.08 -4.03 -6.24
N GLU A 228 -20.10 -3.67 -4.95
CA GLU A 228 -19.83 -2.30 -4.46
C GLU A 228 -18.33 -2.00 -4.29
N SER A 229 -17.43 -2.93 -4.61
CA SER A 229 -15.98 -2.80 -4.50
C SER A 229 -15.33 -3.05 -5.86
N ARG A 230 -14.57 -2.08 -6.36
CA ARG A 230 -13.81 -2.22 -7.61
C ARG A 230 -12.33 -2.25 -7.26
N VAL A 231 -11.60 -3.23 -7.76
CA VAL A 231 -10.17 -3.37 -7.45
C VAL A 231 -9.38 -3.33 -8.74
N MET A 232 -8.59 -2.27 -8.89
CA MET A 232 -7.67 -2.11 -10.00
C MET A 232 -6.33 -2.76 -9.66
N VAL A 233 -5.81 -3.59 -10.56
CA VAL A 233 -4.53 -4.27 -10.42
C VAL A 233 -3.62 -3.89 -11.57
N SER A 234 -2.40 -3.47 -11.24
CA SER A 234 -1.38 -3.11 -12.23
C SER A 234 -1.06 -4.27 -13.18
N PRO A 235 -0.55 -3.99 -14.40
CA PRO A 235 -0.10 -5.02 -15.34
C PRO A 235 0.87 -6.06 -14.77
N CYS A 236 1.69 -5.66 -13.79
CA CYS A 236 2.67 -6.54 -13.14
C CYS A 236 2.13 -7.26 -11.89
N GLY A 237 0.88 -7.02 -11.51
CA GLY A 237 0.24 -7.60 -10.32
C GLY A 237 0.72 -7.03 -8.98
N ALA A 238 1.72 -6.15 -8.96
CA ALA A 238 2.36 -5.70 -7.72
C ALA A 238 1.66 -4.52 -7.03
N VAL A 239 0.96 -3.66 -7.79
CA VAL A 239 0.14 -2.58 -7.23
C VAL A 239 -1.34 -2.95 -7.35
N ARG A 240 -2.05 -2.88 -6.22
CA ARG A 240 -3.50 -3.15 -6.11
C ARG A 240 -4.18 -1.96 -5.45
N ILE A 241 -5.31 -1.57 -6.00
CA ILE A 241 -6.04 -0.37 -5.60
C ILE A 241 -7.53 -0.69 -5.51
N PRO A 242 -8.03 -1.09 -4.34
CA PRO A 242 -9.45 -1.03 -4.05
C PRO A 242 -9.94 0.42 -4.09
N VAL A 243 -10.99 0.68 -4.87
CA VAL A 243 -11.60 2.00 -5.04
C VAL A 243 -13.01 1.95 -4.48
N TYR A 244 -13.33 2.88 -3.58
CA TYR A 244 -14.65 3.03 -2.97
C TYR A 244 -15.24 4.39 -3.29
N GLU A 245 -16.55 4.43 -3.54
CA GLU A 245 -17.27 5.66 -3.84
C GLU A 245 -18.01 6.18 -2.61
N GLU A 246 -17.88 7.47 -2.33
CA GLU A 246 -18.65 8.15 -1.28
C GLU A 246 -20.17 8.02 -1.51
N GLY A 247 -20.92 7.84 -0.41
CA GLY A 247 -22.38 7.66 -0.46
C GLY A 247 -22.86 6.25 -0.79
N THR A 248 -21.95 5.28 -0.95
CA THR A 248 -22.31 3.85 -1.05
C THR A 248 -22.39 3.20 0.32
N ARG A 249 -23.24 2.17 0.46
CA ARG A 249 -23.41 1.40 1.70
C ARG A 249 -22.08 0.84 2.21
N ARG A 250 -21.25 0.31 1.32
CA ARG A 250 -19.89 -0.11 1.64
C ARG A 250 -19.08 1.00 2.33
N THR A 251 -19.00 2.18 1.71
CA THR A 251 -18.21 3.30 2.23
C THR A 251 -18.74 3.75 3.59
N GLU A 252 -20.06 3.72 3.81
CA GLU A 252 -20.68 4.00 5.10
C GLU A 252 -20.28 2.96 6.18
N LEU A 253 -20.31 1.66 5.86
CA LEU A 253 -19.86 0.60 6.77
C LEU A 253 -18.38 0.75 7.11
N MET A 254 -17.55 1.07 6.12
CA MET A 254 -16.13 1.33 6.33
C MET A 254 -15.94 2.56 7.22
N HIS A 255 -16.64 3.67 6.98
CA HIS A 255 -16.57 4.88 7.82
C HIS A 255 -17.02 4.62 9.25
N ALA A 256 -18.04 3.78 9.45
CA ALA A 256 -18.46 3.38 10.79
C ALA A 256 -17.35 2.62 11.53
N TYR A 257 -16.55 1.83 10.82
CA TYR A 257 -15.44 1.06 11.39
C TYR A 257 -14.14 1.88 11.50
N LEU A 258 -13.88 2.75 10.53
CA LEU A 258 -12.68 3.57 10.30
C LEU A 258 -13.09 5.03 9.97
N PRO A 259 -13.48 5.84 10.98
CA PRO A 259 -13.99 7.19 10.77
C PRO A 259 -12.86 8.20 10.50
N ASP A 260 -13.05 9.18 9.58
CA ASP A 260 -12.25 10.39 9.26
C ASP A 260 -11.35 10.35 7.97
N HIS A 261 -11.88 10.32 6.76
CA HIS A 261 -11.06 10.63 5.56
C HIS A 261 -11.67 11.81 4.80
N PRO A 262 -10.99 12.96 4.68
CA PRO A 262 -11.51 14.05 3.89
C PRO A 262 -11.27 13.79 2.40
N GLY A 263 -12.35 13.63 1.65
CA GLY A 263 -12.37 13.69 0.19
C GLY A 263 -11.70 12.50 -0.50
N GLU A 264 -11.22 12.75 -1.72
CA GLU A 264 -10.63 11.73 -2.56
C GLU A 264 -9.16 11.48 -2.22
N GLY A 265 -8.70 10.25 -2.42
CA GLY A 265 -7.29 9.90 -2.24
C GLY A 265 -7.12 8.57 -1.51
N VAL A 266 -5.90 8.32 -1.02
CA VAL A 266 -5.57 7.09 -0.28
C VAL A 266 -6.13 7.17 1.14
N GLN A 267 -7.16 6.36 1.40
CA GLN A 267 -7.76 6.23 2.72
C GLN A 267 -6.83 5.48 3.68
N HIS A 268 -6.27 4.36 3.23
CA HIS A 268 -5.38 3.54 4.03
C HIS A 268 -4.35 2.81 3.17
N VAL A 269 -3.22 2.48 3.81
CA VAL A 269 -2.13 1.69 3.23
C VAL A 269 -2.06 0.34 3.95
N ALA A 270 -2.22 -0.75 3.19
CA ALA A 270 -2.10 -2.09 3.72
C ALA A 270 -0.68 -2.62 3.61
N LEU A 271 -0.14 -3.18 4.69
CA LEU A 271 1.23 -3.65 4.82
C LEU A 271 1.22 -5.18 5.00
N ALA A 272 1.85 -5.89 4.07
CA ALA A 272 1.88 -7.35 4.05
C ALA A 272 2.92 -7.91 5.03
N THR A 273 2.60 -9.05 5.64
CA THR A 273 3.51 -9.87 6.46
C THR A 273 3.26 -11.36 6.24
N ASP A 274 4.28 -12.18 6.47
CA ASP A 274 4.21 -13.64 6.39
C ASP A 274 3.72 -14.27 7.72
N ASP A 275 3.73 -13.50 8.81
CA ASP A 275 3.23 -13.91 10.13
C ASP A 275 2.57 -12.71 10.83
N ILE A 276 1.27 -12.56 10.60
CA ILE A 276 0.49 -11.45 11.17
C ILE A 276 0.45 -11.50 12.69
N LEU A 277 0.49 -12.68 13.32
CA LEU A 277 0.41 -12.78 14.77
C LEU A 277 1.70 -12.29 15.42
N ALA A 278 2.85 -12.68 14.88
CA ALA A 278 4.15 -12.20 15.32
C ALA A 278 4.32 -10.69 15.05
N SER A 279 3.91 -10.21 13.87
CA SER A 279 3.97 -8.78 13.55
C SER A 279 3.08 -7.95 14.48
N VAL A 280 1.85 -8.39 14.79
CA VAL A 280 0.97 -7.68 15.74
C VAL A 280 1.56 -7.64 17.14
N ASP A 281 2.16 -8.73 17.61
CA ASP A 281 2.83 -8.76 18.93
C ASP A 281 3.99 -7.75 18.99
N ALA A 282 4.82 -7.71 17.94
CA ALA A 282 5.94 -6.76 17.84
C ALA A 282 5.46 -5.30 17.72
N LEU A 283 4.41 -5.04 16.94
CA LEU A 283 3.79 -3.73 16.81
C LEU A 283 3.22 -3.25 18.14
N ARG A 284 2.54 -4.12 18.91
CA ARG A 284 2.07 -3.80 20.26
C ARG A 284 3.21 -3.50 21.22
N ALA A 285 4.32 -4.24 21.12
CA ALA A 285 5.53 -3.96 21.91
C ALA A 285 6.12 -2.57 21.57
N ASN A 286 5.96 -2.09 20.34
CA ASN A 286 6.32 -0.73 19.92
C ASN A 286 5.26 0.33 20.30
N GLY A 287 4.20 -0.04 21.02
CA GLY A 287 3.14 0.87 21.46
C GLY A 287 2.08 1.16 20.40
N VAL A 288 1.93 0.29 19.38
CA VAL A 288 0.80 0.36 18.44
C VAL A 288 -0.46 -0.22 19.10
N GLU A 289 -1.54 0.54 19.05
CA GLU A 289 -2.89 0.08 19.39
C GLU A 289 -3.60 -0.38 18.11
N PHE A 290 -4.52 -1.34 18.23
CA PHE A 290 -5.31 -1.86 17.12
C PHE A 290 -6.80 -1.58 17.33
N VAL A 291 -7.56 -1.54 16.24
CA VAL A 291 -9.03 -1.43 16.29
C VAL A 291 -9.58 -2.77 16.76
N GLU A 292 -10.25 -2.77 17.90
CA GLU A 292 -10.82 -3.99 18.47
C GLU A 292 -12.18 -4.31 17.81
N PRO A 293 -12.37 -5.49 17.20
CA PRO A 293 -13.67 -5.92 16.72
C PRO A 293 -14.59 -6.31 17.88
N PRO A 294 -15.93 -6.27 17.70
CA PRO A 294 -16.86 -6.78 18.70
C PRO A 294 -16.55 -8.25 19.01
N ALA A 295 -16.64 -8.66 20.28
CA ALA A 295 -16.27 -10.02 20.70
C ALA A 295 -17.01 -11.13 19.91
N ARG A 296 -18.28 -10.87 19.58
CA ARG A 296 -19.16 -11.76 18.81
C ARG A 296 -18.66 -12.04 17.39
N TYR A 297 -17.81 -11.19 16.83
CA TYR A 297 -17.22 -11.42 15.50
C TYR A 297 -16.60 -12.81 15.38
N TYR A 298 -15.85 -13.24 16.40
CA TYR A 298 -15.14 -14.53 16.39
C TYR A 298 -16.08 -15.72 16.58
N ASP A 299 -17.21 -15.51 17.25
CA ASP A 299 -18.19 -16.57 17.52
C ASP A 299 -18.90 -17.01 16.22
N ASP A 300 -18.96 -16.12 15.23
CA ASP A 300 -19.59 -16.37 13.93
C ASP A 300 -18.61 -16.93 12.87
N VAL A 301 -17.30 -16.99 13.15
CA VAL A 301 -16.28 -17.38 12.14
C VAL A 301 -16.42 -18.84 11.73
N ASP A 302 -16.60 -19.76 12.67
CA ASP A 302 -16.75 -21.20 12.37
C ASP A 302 -17.95 -21.47 11.45
N ALA A 303 -19.04 -20.71 11.61
CA ALA A 303 -20.23 -20.82 10.78
C ALA A 303 -20.01 -20.20 9.39
N ARG A 304 -19.27 -19.09 9.31
CA ARG A 304 -19.01 -18.36 8.05
C ARG A 304 -17.94 -19.03 7.19
N LEU A 305 -16.95 -19.66 7.81
CA LEU A 305 -15.80 -20.26 7.12
C LEU A 305 -15.48 -21.66 7.71
N PRO A 306 -16.39 -22.63 7.55
CA PRO A 306 -16.23 -23.95 8.16
C PRO A 306 -14.94 -24.64 7.69
N GLY A 307 -14.18 -25.24 8.61
CA GLY A 307 -12.94 -25.93 8.27
C GLY A 307 -11.73 -25.02 8.03
N HIS A 308 -11.80 -23.75 8.42
CA HIS A 308 -10.69 -22.78 8.26
C HIS A 308 -9.38 -23.19 8.95
N GLY A 309 -9.43 -24.00 10.01
CA GLY A 309 -8.24 -24.51 10.71
C GLY A 309 -7.37 -23.44 11.39
N VAL A 310 -7.98 -22.34 11.84
CA VAL A 310 -7.28 -21.21 12.49
C VAL A 310 -7.55 -21.21 13.99
N ASP A 311 -6.59 -20.75 14.78
CA ASP A 311 -6.76 -20.55 16.22
C ASP A 311 -7.50 -19.23 16.48
N LEU A 312 -8.84 -19.31 16.63
CA LEU A 312 -9.69 -18.15 16.87
C LEU A 312 -9.37 -17.41 18.16
N ASP A 313 -8.85 -18.09 19.19
CA ASP A 313 -8.47 -17.43 20.43
C ASP A 313 -7.17 -16.62 20.25
N ALA A 314 -6.23 -17.11 19.45
CA ALA A 314 -5.04 -16.35 19.08
C ALA A 314 -5.39 -15.11 18.23
N LEU A 315 -6.33 -15.24 17.29
CA LEU A 315 -6.84 -14.12 16.50
C LEU A 315 -7.55 -13.09 17.39
N ARG A 316 -8.45 -13.55 18.27
CA ARG A 316 -9.21 -12.73 19.22
C ARG A 316 -8.31 -11.89 20.11
N ARG A 317 -7.27 -12.50 20.70
CA ARG A 317 -6.30 -11.78 21.54
C ARG A 317 -5.58 -10.65 20.79
N ARG A 318 -5.49 -10.71 19.46
CA ARG A 318 -4.72 -9.80 18.61
C ARG A 318 -5.57 -8.88 17.74
N ALA A 319 -6.89 -8.90 17.90
CA ALA A 319 -7.81 -8.15 17.05
C ALA A 319 -7.62 -8.46 15.55
N VAL A 320 -7.23 -9.70 15.21
CA VAL A 320 -7.01 -10.12 13.81
C VAL A 320 -8.29 -10.72 13.25
N LEU A 321 -8.76 -10.17 12.15
CA LEU A 321 -9.90 -10.65 11.39
C LEU A 321 -9.43 -11.68 10.37
N VAL A 322 -10.31 -12.60 9.99
CA VAL A 322 -10.06 -13.63 8.97
C VAL A 322 -11.19 -13.66 7.96
N ASP A 323 -10.84 -13.60 6.69
CA ASP A 323 -11.74 -13.87 5.56
C ASP A 323 -11.15 -14.97 4.69
N GLY A 324 -11.94 -15.53 3.78
CA GLY A 324 -11.41 -16.54 2.87
C GLY A 324 -12.46 -17.47 2.29
N GLU A 325 -11.97 -18.54 1.69
CA GLU A 325 -12.76 -19.63 1.15
C GLU A 325 -12.08 -20.98 1.41
N ILE A 326 -12.84 -22.06 1.31
CA ILE A 326 -12.30 -23.42 1.30
C ILE A 326 -12.33 -23.91 -0.15
N GLY A 327 -11.16 -24.23 -0.70
CA GLY A 327 -11.07 -24.77 -2.05
C GLY A 327 -11.83 -26.09 -2.17
N SER A 328 -12.18 -26.47 -3.41
CA SER A 328 -12.80 -27.78 -3.69
C SER A 328 -11.90 -28.97 -3.33
N ASP A 329 -10.59 -28.73 -3.20
CA ASP A 329 -9.56 -29.62 -2.68
C ASP A 329 -9.50 -29.70 -1.15
N GLY A 330 -10.33 -28.92 -0.45
CA GLY A 330 -10.35 -28.82 1.00
C GLY A 330 -9.24 -27.93 1.58
N VAL A 331 -8.45 -27.25 0.74
CA VAL A 331 -7.37 -26.36 1.20
C VAL A 331 -7.94 -24.98 1.51
N PRO A 332 -7.79 -24.46 2.74
CA PRO A 332 -8.23 -23.11 3.07
C PRO A 332 -7.37 -22.06 2.37
N ARG A 333 -8.02 -21.11 1.70
CA ARG A 333 -7.42 -19.89 1.16
C ARG A 333 -7.87 -18.73 2.03
N LEU A 334 -6.95 -18.18 2.82
CA LEU A 334 -7.29 -17.25 3.89
C LEU A 334 -6.65 -15.87 3.67
N PHE A 335 -7.33 -14.85 4.14
CA PHE A 335 -6.87 -13.48 4.22
C PHE A 335 -7.05 -12.99 5.65
N PHE A 336 -5.96 -12.62 6.29
CA PHE A 336 -5.96 -12.06 7.64
C PHE A 336 -5.72 -10.56 7.55
N GLN A 337 -6.44 -9.80 8.36
CA GLN A 337 -6.29 -8.35 8.43
C GLN A 337 -6.47 -7.84 9.85
N THR A 338 -5.78 -6.76 10.20
CA THR A 338 -6.08 -5.95 11.37
C THR A 338 -5.74 -4.50 11.11
N PHE A 339 -6.42 -3.58 11.78
CA PHE A 339 -6.29 -2.16 11.53
C PHE A 339 -5.59 -1.48 12.69
N VAL A 340 -4.56 -0.69 12.39
CA VAL A 340 -3.90 0.15 13.37
C VAL A 340 -4.88 1.23 13.82
N LYS A 341 -5.07 1.36 15.13
CA LYS A 341 -5.89 2.41 15.70
C LYS A 341 -5.16 3.74 15.55
N ARG A 342 -5.79 4.65 14.83
CA ARG A 342 -5.25 5.98 14.58
C ARG A 342 -5.79 7.03 15.56
N ARG A 343 -5.12 8.17 15.62
CA ARG A 343 -5.63 9.40 16.25
C ARG A 343 -6.27 10.30 15.19
N PRO A 344 -7.12 11.27 15.59
CA PRO A 344 -7.69 12.23 14.64
C PRO A 344 -6.61 12.89 13.79
N GLY A 345 -6.83 12.92 12.47
CA GLY A 345 -5.91 13.52 11.50
C GLY A 345 -4.68 12.67 11.13
N GLU A 346 -4.58 11.41 11.58
CA GLU A 346 -3.55 10.47 11.10
C GLU A 346 -4.05 9.64 9.91
N ILE A 347 -3.17 9.15 9.04
CA ILE A 347 -3.53 8.15 8.01
C ILE A 347 -3.73 6.77 8.64
N PHE A 348 -4.60 5.94 8.06
CA PHE A 348 -4.79 4.56 8.47
C PHE A 348 -3.73 3.61 7.88
N PHE A 349 -3.33 2.64 8.70
CA PHE A 349 -2.55 1.49 8.27
C PHE A 349 -3.30 0.20 8.58
N GLU A 350 -3.30 -0.70 7.63
CA GLU A 350 -3.79 -2.07 7.78
C GLU A 350 -2.60 -3.02 7.73
N ILE A 351 -2.61 -4.06 8.56
CA ILE A 351 -1.63 -5.14 8.50
C ILE A 351 -2.34 -6.37 7.97
N VAL A 352 -1.79 -6.97 6.92
CA VAL A 352 -2.43 -8.08 6.21
C VAL A 352 -1.51 -9.27 6.05
N GLN A 353 -2.10 -10.46 5.99
CA GLN A 353 -1.42 -11.67 5.58
C GLN A 353 -2.31 -12.45 4.61
N ARG A 354 -1.77 -12.79 3.44
CA ARG A 354 -2.42 -13.65 2.45
C ARG A 354 -1.91 -15.08 2.58
N LYS A 355 -2.82 -16.04 2.73
CA LYS A 355 -2.58 -17.48 2.57
C LYS A 355 -3.39 -17.98 1.39
N GLY A 356 -2.98 -17.63 0.17
CA GLY A 356 -3.63 -18.05 -1.08
C GLY A 356 -4.95 -17.35 -1.42
N HIS A 357 -5.43 -16.39 -0.61
CA HIS A 357 -6.64 -15.62 -0.88
C HIS A 357 -6.33 -14.24 -1.47
N HIS A 358 -7.05 -13.86 -2.52
CA HIS A 358 -6.81 -12.64 -3.30
C HIS A 358 -7.83 -11.51 -3.05
N GLY A 359 -8.86 -11.74 -2.22
CA GLY A 359 -9.83 -10.72 -1.82
C GLY A 359 -9.32 -9.70 -0.80
N PHE A 360 -10.19 -8.78 -0.37
CA PHE A 360 -9.86 -7.60 0.45
C PHE A 360 -10.73 -7.50 1.72
N GLY A 361 -11.05 -8.63 2.34
CA GLY A 361 -11.79 -8.66 3.61
C GLY A 361 -13.27 -8.26 3.52
N GLU A 362 -13.90 -8.45 2.36
CA GLU A 362 -15.32 -8.18 2.10
C GLU A 362 -16.24 -8.83 3.15
N GLY A 363 -15.99 -10.10 3.47
CA GLY A 363 -16.78 -10.86 4.44
C GLY A 363 -16.62 -10.33 5.86
N ASN A 364 -15.46 -9.72 6.17
CA ASN A 364 -15.21 -9.12 7.47
C ASN A 364 -16.05 -7.87 7.69
N LEU A 365 -16.19 -6.98 6.70
CA LEU A 365 -16.96 -5.74 6.86
C LEU A 365 -18.43 -6.04 7.20
N ALA A 366 -19.03 -6.99 6.50
CA ALA A 366 -20.40 -7.44 6.76
C ALA A 366 -20.54 -8.12 8.13
N ALA A 367 -19.55 -8.92 8.54
CA ALA A 367 -19.54 -9.57 9.86
C ALA A 367 -19.39 -8.56 11.01
N LEU A 368 -18.51 -7.55 10.86
CA LEU A 368 -18.32 -6.47 11.81
C LEU A 368 -19.61 -5.66 12.02
N ALA A 369 -20.32 -5.34 10.94
CA ALA A 369 -21.60 -4.64 11.01
C ALA A 369 -22.64 -5.44 11.81
N ARG A 370 -22.86 -6.72 11.45
CA ARG A 370 -23.80 -7.60 12.17
C ARG A 370 -23.43 -7.79 13.65
N ALA A 371 -22.14 -7.84 13.97
CA ALA A 371 -21.68 -8.03 15.33
C ALA A 371 -21.88 -6.77 16.20
N ARG A 372 -21.95 -5.57 15.58
CA ARG A 372 -22.25 -4.31 16.27
C ARG A 372 -23.74 -4.11 16.52
N ASP A 373 -24.60 -4.48 15.56
CA ASP A 373 -26.05 -4.28 15.66
C ASP A 373 -26.74 -5.25 16.65
N ALA A 374 -26.02 -6.29 17.08
CA ALA A 374 -26.54 -7.34 17.96
C ALA A 374 -26.20 -7.14 19.45
N GLY A 375 -25.56 -6.03 19.80
CA GLY A 375 -25.29 -5.60 21.19
C GLY A 375 -26.09 -4.36 21.53
#